data_AF-A0A0R0M6Z5-F1
#
_entry.id   AF-A0A0R0M6Z5-F1
#
_cell.length_a   1.000
_cell.length_b   1.000
_cell.length_c   1.000
_cell.angle_alpha   90.00
_cell.angle_beta   90.00
_cell.angle_gamma   90.00
#
_symmetry.space_group_name_H-M   'P 1'
#
loop_
_entity.id
_entity.type
_entity.pdbx_description
1 polymer ?
#
loop_
_entity_poly.entity_id
_entity_poly.type
_entity_poly.pdbx_seq_one_letter_code
_entity_poly.pdbx_strand_id
1 'polypeptide(L)'
;LNINPNEYVNLSSNDRKNKIEEEIDNLVCPSATTIKPLEKATIKLKILKVNTEITKKIYILESLDQNFFKFKRRFDSLMKVHSWDNKTAISYFEYCFSPDLHDKLMEYETIEEAFQALATLKYNETIYYTFCTYLNTIQLRNYSLVSEYEHAITETLNRMQIFRPLNAVNYEERITQAFFCGIPDKLKVEFSMHNSMDTKGNIESLKRAGAQILSNLTKRISIQPKQINSTSSNYAITTDRIKINEINTANITKLQHMITKNVFS
;
A
#
# COMPACT_ATOMS: atom_id res chain seq x y z
N LEU A 1 -0.64 -17.59 -4.73
CA LEU A 1 0.24 -16.88 -3.77
C LEU A 1 -0.26 -17.15 -2.36
N ASN A 2 0.56 -17.74 -1.51
CA ASN A 2 0.22 -18.02 -0.12
C ASN A 2 0.96 -16.99 0.73
N ILE A 3 0.28 -15.91 1.12
CA ILE A 3 0.89 -14.86 1.95
C ILE A 3 1.19 -15.49 3.30
N ASN A 4 2.47 -15.74 3.61
CA ASN A 4 2.86 -16.27 4.92
C ASN A 4 2.75 -15.14 5.95
N PRO A 5 1.75 -15.13 6.84
CA PRO A 5 1.52 -14.01 7.75
C PRO A 5 2.70 -13.81 8.71
N ASN A 6 3.52 -14.84 8.93
CA ASN A 6 4.66 -14.79 9.82
C ASN A 6 5.80 -13.90 9.28
N GLU A 7 5.90 -13.71 7.97
CA GLU A 7 6.91 -12.81 7.38
C GLU A 7 6.61 -11.33 7.62
N TYR A 8 5.37 -11.02 8.00
CA TYR A 8 4.87 -9.66 8.16
C TYR A 8 4.96 -9.15 9.60
N VAL A 9 5.24 -10.03 10.57
CA VAL A 9 5.11 -9.74 12.00
C VAL A 9 6.07 -8.66 12.49
N ASN A 10 7.22 -8.50 11.85
CA ASN A 10 8.26 -7.54 12.26
C ASN A 10 8.23 -6.21 11.49
N LEU A 11 7.32 -6.07 10.52
CA LEU A 11 7.23 -4.89 9.67
C LEU A 11 6.31 -3.83 10.27
N SER A 12 6.57 -2.54 10.01
CA SER A 12 5.57 -1.50 10.32
C SER A 12 4.35 -1.63 9.40
N SER A 13 3.21 -1.05 9.76
CA SER A 13 2.01 -1.09 8.89
C SER A 13 2.28 -0.50 7.50
N ASN A 14 3.11 0.54 7.40
CA ASN A 14 3.50 1.12 6.11
C ASN A 14 4.37 0.16 5.30
N ASP A 15 5.32 -0.53 5.94
CA ASP A 15 6.17 -1.50 5.25
C ASP A 15 5.37 -2.70 4.76
N ARG A 16 4.36 -3.14 5.52
CA ARG A 16 3.43 -4.18 5.07
C ARG A 16 2.61 -3.75 3.87
N LYS A 17 2.11 -2.51 3.86
CA LYS A 17 1.41 -1.95 2.69
C LYS A 17 2.32 -1.84 1.47
N ASN A 18 3.57 -1.44 1.65
CA ASN A 18 4.56 -1.43 0.57
C ASN A 18 4.80 -2.86 0.03
N LYS A 19 4.93 -3.87 0.91
CA LYS A 19 5.09 -5.26 0.50
C LYS A 19 3.85 -5.79 -0.24
N ILE A 20 2.64 -5.42 0.18
CA ILE A 20 1.39 -5.74 -0.55
C ILE A 20 1.43 -5.14 -1.97
N GLU A 21 1.84 -3.88 -2.11
CA GLU A 21 1.98 -3.25 -3.43
C GLU A 21 3.00 -3.97 -4.32
N GLU A 22 4.13 -4.38 -3.75
CA GLU A 22 5.16 -5.17 -4.44
C GLU A 22 4.66 -6.56 -4.85
N GLU A 23 3.91 -7.25 -3.98
CA GLU A 23 3.27 -8.53 -4.30
C GLU A 23 2.29 -8.41 -5.45
N ILE A 24 1.48 -7.34 -5.48
CA ILE A 24 0.55 -7.07 -6.58
C ILE A 24 1.33 -6.78 -7.88
N ASP A 25 2.42 -6.02 -7.82
CA ASP A 25 3.23 -5.74 -9.02
C ASP A 25 3.95 -6.99 -9.55
N ASN A 26 4.35 -7.91 -8.67
CA ASN A 26 4.95 -9.20 -9.04
C ASN A 26 3.97 -10.10 -9.82
N LEU A 27 2.66 -9.83 -9.78
CA LEU A 27 1.68 -10.53 -10.62
C LEU A 27 1.88 -10.24 -12.12
N VAL A 28 2.51 -9.11 -12.45
CA VAL A 28 2.66 -8.59 -13.81
C VAL A 28 3.90 -9.17 -14.49
N CYS A 29 5.01 -9.26 -13.74
CA CYS A 29 6.29 -9.78 -14.21
C CYS A 29 6.80 -10.89 -13.26
N PRO A 30 6.21 -12.10 -13.28
CA PRO A 30 6.58 -13.19 -12.37
C PRO A 30 8.02 -13.70 -12.57
N SER A 31 8.62 -13.43 -13.73
CA SER A 31 10.01 -13.79 -14.06
C SER A 31 11.05 -12.81 -13.50
N ALA A 32 10.65 -11.63 -13.02
CA ALA A 32 11.57 -10.71 -12.36
C ALA A 32 11.76 -11.17 -10.91
N THR A 33 12.83 -11.90 -10.62
CA THR A 33 13.20 -12.35 -9.26
C THR A 33 13.33 -11.20 -8.25
N THR A 34 13.46 -9.96 -8.74
CA THR A 34 13.45 -8.71 -7.96
C THR A 34 12.93 -7.58 -8.84
N ILE A 35 11.89 -6.86 -8.39
CA ILE A 35 11.46 -5.60 -9.00
C ILE A 35 12.65 -4.63 -8.97
N LYS A 36 13.05 -4.10 -10.13
CA LYS A 36 14.10 -3.09 -10.20
C LYS A 36 13.65 -1.85 -9.40
N PRO A 37 14.47 -1.31 -8.47
CA PRO A 37 14.10 -0.11 -7.73
C PRO A 37 14.00 1.11 -8.66
N LEU A 38 13.19 2.10 -8.29
CA LEU A 38 13.14 3.39 -9.00
C LEU A 38 14.41 4.19 -8.69
N GLU A 39 15.09 4.62 -9.73
CA GLU A 39 16.27 5.49 -9.62
C GLU A 39 15.85 6.96 -9.49
N LYS A 40 16.78 7.81 -9.05
CA LYS A 40 16.54 9.25 -8.87
C LYS A 40 17.51 10.06 -9.71
N ALA A 41 16.98 10.86 -10.63
CA ALA A 41 17.73 11.95 -11.26
C ALA A 41 17.68 13.20 -10.38
N THR A 42 18.70 14.04 -10.54
CA THR A 42 18.73 15.37 -9.97
C THR A 42 18.46 16.39 -11.07
N ILE A 43 17.38 17.15 -10.93
CA ILE A 43 17.01 18.22 -11.85
C ILE A 43 17.17 19.56 -11.17
N LYS A 44 17.66 20.55 -11.91
CA LYS A 44 17.69 21.95 -11.48
C LYS A 44 16.43 22.64 -11.99
N LEU A 45 15.56 23.03 -11.07
CA LEU A 45 14.34 23.78 -11.39
C LEU A 45 14.61 25.26 -11.18
N LYS A 46 14.39 26.08 -12.20
CA LYS A 46 14.48 27.53 -12.07
C LYS A 46 13.15 28.09 -11.57
N ILE A 47 13.15 28.77 -10.43
CA ILE A 47 11.97 29.48 -9.91
C ILE A 47 11.95 30.88 -10.51
N LEU A 48 11.06 31.10 -11.48
CA LEU A 48 10.96 32.36 -12.24
C LEU A 48 10.76 33.60 -11.34
N LYS A 49 9.98 33.48 -10.26
CA LYS A 49 9.66 34.61 -9.38
C LYS A 49 10.84 35.17 -8.57
N VAL A 50 11.82 34.33 -8.24
CA VAL A 50 12.95 34.70 -7.36
C VAL A 50 14.31 34.49 -8.02
N ASN A 51 14.32 34.20 -9.33
CA ASN A 51 15.52 33.88 -10.11
C ASN A 51 16.50 32.93 -9.40
N THR A 52 15.95 31.94 -8.69
CA THR A 52 16.71 30.99 -7.87
C THR A 52 16.57 29.59 -8.47
N GLU A 53 17.67 28.84 -8.52
CA GLU A 53 17.65 27.44 -8.91
C GLU A 53 17.50 26.55 -7.67
N ILE A 54 16.48 25.70 -7.67
CA ILE A 54 16.35 24.65 -6.67
C ILE A 54 16.73 23.31 -7.29
N THR A 55 17.54 22.56 -6.56
CA THR A 55 17.91 21.21 -6.96
C THR A 55 16.89 20.23 -6.36
N LYS A 56 16.24 19.43 -7.20
CA LYS A 56 15.25 18.44 -6.76
C LYS A 56 15.59 17.06 -7.32
N LYS A 57 15.27 16.04 -6.53
CA LYS A 57 15.36 14.66 -6.97
C LYS A 57 14.03 14.24 -7.57
N ILE A 58 14.03 13.83 -8.82
CA ILE A 58 12.89 13.23 -9.52
C ILE A 58 13.16 11.75 -9.74
N TYR A 59 12.13 10.93 -9.72
CA TYR A 59 12.29 9.51 -10.03
C TYR A 59 12.37 9.30 -11.53
N ILE A 60 13.21 8.38 -11.98
CA ILE A 60 13.29 7.95 -13.38
C ILE A 60 12.66 6.57 -13.49
N LEU A 61 11.88 6.37 -14.54
CA LEU A 61 11.42 5.09 -15.02
C LEU A 61 12.33 4.65 -16.17
N GLU A 62 13.29 3.79 -15.86
CA GLU A 62 14.25 3.24 -16.82
C GLU A 62 13.69 2.06 -17.61
N SER A 63 12.72 1.34 -17.05
CA SER A 63 12.12 0.16 -17.67
C SER A 63 10.68 -0.05 -17.19
N LEU A 64 9.87 -0.74 -18.00
CA LEU A 64 8.50 -1.11 -17.63
C LEU A 64 8.45 -2.15 -16.51
N ASP A 65 9.56 -2.78 -16.13
CA ASP A 65 9.61 -3.73 -15.01
C ASP A 65 9.56 -3.04 -13.64
N GLN A 66 9.82 -1.73 -13.59
CA GLN A 66 9.73 -0.95 -12.36
C GLN A 66 8.27 -0.67 -11.95
N ASN A 67 8.06 -0.32 -10.67
CA ASN A 67 6.74 -0.02 -10.13
C ASN A 67 6.16 1.29 -10.69
N PHE A 68 5.32 1.15 -11.73
CA PHE A 68 4.63 2.25 -12.41
C PHE A 68 3.73 3.07 -11.48
N PHE A 69 2.96 2.43 -10.59
CA PHE A 69 2.02 3.14 -9.70
C PHE A 69 2.74 3.98 -8.65
N LYS A 70 3.87 3.50 -8.16
CA LYS A 70 4.76 4.25 -7.26
C LYS A 70 5.41 5.41 -7.99
N PHE A 71 5.86 5.23 -9.22
CA PHE A 71 6.36 6.32 -10.07
C PHE A 71 5.29 7.39 -10.27
N LYS A 72 4.08 7.02 -10.75
CA LYS A 72 2.95 7.93 -10.96
C LYS A 72 2.60 8.73 -9.70
N ARG A 73 2.39 8.06 -8.55
CA ARG A 73 2.08 8.76 -7.28
C ARG A 73 3.15 9.77 -6.88
N ARG A 74 4.43 9.46 -7.10
CA ARG A 74 5.54 10.36 -6.79
C ARG A 74 5.56 11.57 -7.73
N PHE A 75 5.28 11.35 -9.01
CA PHE A 75 5.19 12.41 -10.01
C PHE A 75 3.98 13.32 -9.75
N ASP A 76 2.79 12.76 -9.52
CA ASP A 76 1.57 13.50 -9.17
C ASP A 76 1.79 14.35 -7.90
N SER A 77 2.51 13.81 -6.91
CA SER A 77 2.88 14.54 -5.70
C SER A 77 3.80 15.73 -5.99
N LEU A 78 4.77 15.59 -6.88
CA LEU A 78 5.66 16.68 -7.29
C LEU A 78 4.89 17.76 -8.04
N MET A 79 4.04 17.37 -8.99
CA MET A 79 3.16 18.29 -9.71
C MET A 79 2.31 19.11 -8.74
N LYS A 80 1.67 18.46 -7.76
CA LYS A 80 0.84 19.12 -6.76
C LYS A 80 1.63 20.08 -5.88
N VAL A 81 2.78 19.65 -5.36
CA VAL A 81 3.63 20.46 -4.47
C VAL A 81 4.18 21.69 -5.19
N HIS A 82 4.50 21.56 -6.48
CA HIS A 82 5.08 22.64 -7.26
C HIS A 82 4.06 23.39 -8.12
N SER A 83 2.79 22.99 -8.08
CA SER A 83 1.70 23.58 -8.88
C SER A 83 2.05 23.67 -10.36
N TRP A 84 2.63 22.60 -10.91
CA TRP A 84 2.94 22.53 -12.33
C TRP A 84 1.66 22.50 -13.15
N ASP A 85 1.61 23.34 -14.19
CA ASP A 85 0.61 23.20 -15.24
C ASP A 85 0.96 21.99 -16.13
N ASN A 86 0.01 21.58 -16.97
CA ASN A 86 0.19 20.39 -17.81
C ASN A 86 1.41 20.51 -18.75
N LYS A 87 1.64 21.69 -19.32
CA LYS A 87 2.80 21.95 -20.20
C LYS A 87 4.14 21.76 -19.47
N THR A 88 4.25 22.33 -18.27
CA THR A 88 5.43 22.16 -17.42
C THR A 88 5.59 20.72 -16.99
N ALA A 89 4.50 20.05 -16.62
CA ALA A 89 4.51 18.65 -16.23
C ALA A 89 5.04 17.75 -17.36
N ILE A 90 4.51 17.89 -18.58
CA ILE A 90 4.99 17.13 -19.76
C ILE A 90 6.48 17.35 -20.00
N SER A 91 6.94 18.61 -19.99
CA SER A 91 8.37 18.87 -20.21
C SER A 91 9.27 18.20 -19.16
N TYR A 92 8.85 18.07 -17.89
CA TYR A 92 9.62 17.30 -16.90
C TYR A 92 9.42 15.79 -17.03
N PHE A 93 8.24 15.37 -17.47
CA PHE A 93 7.90 13.98 -17.67
C PHE A 93 8.80 13.33 -18.71
N GLU A 94 9.09 14.02 -19.82
CA GLU A 94 10.03 13.57 -20.86
C GLU A 94 11.41 13.18 -20.27
N TYR A 95 11.94 13.94 -19.31
CA TYR A 95 13.22 13.62 -18.66
C TYR A 95 13.14 12.51 -17.61
N CYS A 96 11.96 11.95 -17.35
CA CYS A 96 11.77 10.87 -16.39
C CYS A 96 11.92 9.48 -17.00
N PHE A 97 12.33 9.37 -18.27
CA PHE A 97 12.41 8.09 -18.98
C PHE A 97 13.82 7.78 -19.47
N SER A 98 14.12 6.48 -19.58
CA SER A 98 15.22 6.03 -20.43
C SER A 98 14.93 6.39 -21.90
N PRO A 99 15.96 6.53 -22.76
CA PRO A 99 15.75 6.79 -24.19
C PRO A 99 14.77 5.82 -24.85
N ASP A 100 14.85 4.52 -24.53
CA ASP A 100 13.97 3.48 -25.08
C ASP A 100 12.48 3.67 -24.74
N LEU A 101 12.18 4.25 -23.58
CA LEU A 101 10.82 4.58 -23.16
C LEU A 101 10.39 5.95 -23.66
N HIS A 102 11.31 6.91 -23.66
CA HIS A 102 11.10 8.26 -24.16
C HIS A 102 10.55 8.22 -25.59
N ASP A 103 11.20 7.49 -26.50
CA ASP A 103 10.81 7.42 -27.91
C ASP A 103 9.40 6.85 -28.13
N LYS A 104 8.85 6.11 -27.17
CA LYS A 104 7.50 5.54 -27.21
C LYS A 104 6.43 6.48 -26.66
N LEU A 105 6.81 7.60 -26.04
CA LEU A 105 5.93 8.46 -25.25
C LEU A 105 5.88 9.92 -25.74
N MET A 106 6.54 10.27 -26.84
CA MET A 106 6.69 11.66 -27.32
C MET A 106 5.48 12.29 -28.00
N GLU A 107 4.32 11.63 -28.00
CA GLU A 107 3.18 12.05 -28.82
C GLU A 107 1.99 12.61 -28.02
N TYR A 108 2.10 12.69 -26.69
CA TYR A 108 0.96 13.00 -25.82
C TYR A 108 0.92 14.46 -25.39
N GLU A 109 -0.26 15.08 -25.48
CA GLU A 109 -0.48 16.48 -25.13
C GLU A 109 -0.73 16.66 -23.62
N THR A 110 -1.24 15.62 -22.96
CA THR A 110 -1.56 15.63 -21.53
C THR A 110 -0.80 14.57 -20.75
N ILE A 111 -0.47 14.91 -19.49
CA ILE A 111 0.21 13.99 -18.59
C ILE A 111 -0.64 12.74 -18.32
N GLU A 112 -1.97 12.90 -18.29
CA GLU A 112 -2.92 11.80 -18.13
C GLU A 112 -2.85 10.82 -19.31
N GLU A 113 -2.83 11.32 -20.55
CA GLU A 113 -2.65 10.48 -21.75
C GLU A 113 -1.31 9.76 -21.74
N ALA A 114 -0.24 10.47 -21.35
CA ALA A 114 1.10 9.90 -21.29
C ALA A 114 1.20 8.79 -20.23
N PHE A 115 0.58 8.97 -19.06
CA PHE A 115 0.46 7.91 -18.06
C PHE A 115 -0.38 6.74 -18.53
N GLN A 116 -1.49 7.00 -19.24
CA GLN A 116 -2.34 5.94 -19.76
C GLN A 116 -1.60 5.12 -20.84
N ALA A 117 -0.86 5.76 -21.72
CA ALA A 117 -0.02 5.09 -22.72
C ALA A 117 1.08 4.24 -22.07
N LEU A 118 1.75 4.78 -21.05
CA LEU A 118 2.74 4.02 -20.30
C LEU A 118 2.13 2.81 -19.58
N ALA A 119 0.89 2.96 -19.09
CA ALA A 119 0.14 1.86 -18.51
C ALA A 119 -0.20 0.79 -19.56
N THR A 120 -0.72 1.16 -20.74
CA THR A 120 -1.04 0.17 -21.79
C THR A 120 0.19 -0.55 -22.34
N LEU A 121 1.37 0.10 -22.32
CA LEU A 121 2.63 -0.56 -22.65
C LEU A 121 3.04 -1.63 -21.63
N LYS A 122 2.81 -1.38 -20.34
CA LYS A 122 3.17 -2.32 -19.25
C LYS A 122 2.12 -3.41 -19.03
N TYR A 123 0.84 -3.09 -19.23
CA TYR A 123 -0.28 -3.91 -18.80
C TYR A 123 -1.12 -4.38 -19.99
N ASN A 124 -1.08 -5.68 -20.28
CA ASN A 124 -1.88 -6.34 -21.32
C ASN A 124 -3.15 -7.01 -20.75
N GLU A 125 -4.13 -7.36 -21.60
CA GLU A 125 -5.42 -7.93 -21.14
C GLU A 125 -5.26 -9.23 -20.33
N THR A 126 -4.19 -10.02 -20.54
CA THR A 126 -3.91 -11.22 -19.73
C THR A 126 -3.65 -10.87 -18.26
N ILE A 127 -3.02 -9.72 -18.00
CA ILE A 127 -2.77 -9.22 -16.65
C ILE A 127 -4.08 -8.81 -15.95
N TYR A 128 -5.07 -8.29 -16.69
CA TYR A 128 -6.40 -8.01 -16.11
C TYR A 128 -7.03 -9.25 -15.47
N TYR A 129 -6.99 -10.39 -16.16
CA TYR A 129 -7.49 -11.66 -15.61
C TYR A 129 -6.67 -12.13 -14.40
N THR A 130 -5.36 -11.87 -14.41
CA THR A 130 -4.49 -12.15 -13.26
C THR A 130 -4.91 -11.35 -12.03
N PHE A 131 -5.22 -10.06 -12.20
CA PHE A 131 -5.76 -9.24 -11.12
C PHE A 131 -7.15 -9.69 -10.66
N CYS A 132 -8.03 -10.10 -11.58
CA CYS A 132 -9.34 -10.67 -11.21
C CYS A 132 -9.18 -11.91 -10.32
N THR A 133 -8.32 -12.84 -10.73
CA THR A 133 -8.01 -14.05 -9.96
C THR A 133 -7.41 -13.68 -8.61
N TYR A 134 -6.46 -12.75 -8.56
CA TYR A 134 -5.86 -12.30 -7.31
C TYR A 134 -6.88 -11.67 -6.37
N LEU A 135 -7.74 -10.77 -6.87
CA LEU A 135 -8.79 -10.11 -6.10
C LEU A 135 -9.70 -11.14 -5.39
N ASN A 136 -10.05 -12.23 -6.08
CA ASN A 136 -10.85 -13.33 -5.51
C ASN A 136 -10.13 -14.15 -4.43
N THR A 137 -8.80 -14.04 -4.33
CA THR A 137 -7.98 -14.69 -3.29
C THR A 137 -7.71 -13.79 -2.09
N ILE A 138 -8.01 -12.49 -2.18
CA ILE A 138 -7.83 -11.53 -1.08
C ILE A 138 -8.85 -11.85 0.01
N GLN A 139 -8.37 -12.31 1.16
CA GLN A 139 -9.20 -12.66 2.30
C GLN A 139 -8.69 -11.96 3.56
N LEU A 140 -9.60 -11.53 4.45
CA LEU A 140 -9.27 -10.80 5.67
C LEU A 140 -8.24 -11.56 6.53
N ARG A 141 -8.35 -12.90 6.58
CA ARG A 141 -7.44 -13.78 7.34
C ARG A 141 -5.98 -13.75 6.87
N ASN A 142 -5.73 -13.27 5.64
CA ASN A 142 -4.37 -13.18 5.08
C ASN A 142 -3.61 -11.94 5.61
N TYR A 143 -4.30 -11.04 6.32
CA TYR A 143 -3.74 -9.75 6.77
C TYR A 143 -3.78 -9.62 8.29
N SER A 144 -2.84 -8.85 8.84
CA SER A 144 -2.80 -8.59 10.29
C SER A 144 -3.77 -7.49 10.69
N LEU A 145 -3.95 -6.49 9.82
CA LEU A 145 -4.87 -5.37 10.04
C LEU A 145 -5.96 -5.30 8.97
N VAL A 146 -7.15 -4.85 9.36
CA VAL A 146 -8.27 -4.57 8.44
C VAL A 146 -7.87 -3.52 7.40
N SER A 147 -7.06 -2.54 7.80
CA SER A 147 -6.54 -1.50 6.89
C SER A 147 -5.55 -2.03 5.85
N GLU A 148 -4.92 -3.18 6.07
CA GLU A 148 -4.06 -3.86 5.09
C GLU A 148 -4.89 -4.66 4.10
N TYR A 149 -5.92 -5.36 4.60
CA TYR A 149 -6.92 -6.03 3.78
C TYR A 149 -7.64 -5.05 2.83
N GLU A 150 -8.14 -3.94 3.38
CA GLU A 150 -8.75 -2.83 2.62
C GLU A 150 -7.77 -2.26 1.58
N HIS A 151 -6.50 -2.06 1.98
CA HIS A 151 -5.45 -1.57 1.09
C HIS A 151 -5.22 -2.53 -0.09
N ALA A 152 -5.11 -3.84 0.16
CA ALA A 152 -4.92 -4.82 -0.90
C ALA A 152 -6.06 -4.84 -1.93
N ILE A 153 -7.32 -4.75 -1.47
CA ILE A 153 -8.49 -4.67 -2.37
C ILE A 153 -8.41 -3.40 -3.22
N THR A 154 -8.28 -2.25 -2.56
CA THR A 154 -8.28 -0.93 -3.22
C THR A 154 -7.15 -0.84 -4.24
N GLU A 155 -5.96 -1.29 -3.85
CA GLU A 155 -4.76 -1.22 -4.66
C GLU A 155 -4.81 -2.18 -5.86
N THR A 156 -5.45 -3.34 -5.71
CA THR A 156 -5.72 -4.26 -6.84
C THR A 156 -6.73 -3.63 -7.80
N LEU A 157 -7.85 -3.08 -7.29
CA LEU A 157 -8.87 -2.44 -8.13
C LEU A 157 -8.33 -1.20 -8.85
N ASN A 158 -7.48 -0.40 -8.21
CA ASN A 158 -6.77 0.71 -8.84
C ASN A 158 -5.96 0.27 -10.06
N ARG A 159 -5.31 -0.91 -10.02
CA ARG A 159 -4.61 -1.44 -11.20
C ARG A 159 -5.55 -1.90 -12.29
N MET A 160 -6.66 -2.53 -11.91
CA MET A 160 -7.68 -2.98 -12.86
C MET A 160 -8.31 -1.82 -13.66
N GLN A 161 -8.35 -0.61 -13.09
CA GLN A 161 -8.87 0.58 -13.77
C GLN A 161 -8.07 0.99 -15.02
N ILE A 162 -6.82 0.54 -15.18
CA ILE A 162 -6.04 0.76 -16.41
C ILE A 162 -6.77 0.19 -17.62
N PHE A 163 -7.35 -1.01 -17.46
CA PHE A 163 -8.02 -1.75 -18.53
C PHE A 163 -9.46 -1.29 -18.72
N ARG A 164 -10.15 -1.06 -17.60
CA ARG A 164 -11.58 -0.75 -17.56
C ARG A 164 -11.81 0.33 -16.52
N PRO A 165 -11.74 1.61 -16.93
CA PRO A 165 -12.02 2.72 -16.03
C PRO A 165 -13.40 2.56 -15.39
N LEU A 166 -13.46 2.69 -14.06
CA LEU A 166 -14.70 2.60 -13.31
C LEU A 166 -15.12 3.99 -12.88
N ASN A 167 -16.41 4.31 -13.01
CA ASN A 167 -16.94 5.49 -12.34
C ASN A 167 -16.97 5.26 -10.81
N ALA A 168 -17.16 6.35 -10.05
CA ALA A 168 -17.12 6.29 -8.59
C ALA A 168 -18.12 5.29 -7.97
N VAL A 169 -19.32 5.16 -8.56
CA VAL A 169 -20.36 4.23 -8.07
C VAL A 169 -19.92 2.79 -8.27
N ASN A 170 -19.55 2.43 -9.51
CA ASN A 170 -19.09 1.09 -9.85
C ASN A 170 -17.82 0.71 -9.06
N TYR A 171 -16.93 1.67 -8.80
CA TYR A 171 -15.73 1.45 -8.02
C TYR A 171 -16.05 1.10 -6.56
N GLU A 172 -16.95 1.84 -5.91
CA GLU A 172 -17.40 1.58 -4.54
C GLU A 172 -18.19 0.27 -4.44
N GLU A 173 -19.00 -0.07 -5.43
CA GLU A 173 -19.67 -1.37 -5.52
C GLU A 173 -18.67 -2.53 -5.61
N ARG A 174 -17.59 -2.37 -6.40
CA ARG A 174 -16.53 -3.37 -6.53
C ARG A 174 -15.72 -3.52 -5.24
N ILE A 175 -15.43 -2.43 -4.53
CA ILE A 175 -14.81 -2.48 -3.19
C ILE A 175 -15.72 -3.27 -2.25
N THR A 176 -17.01 -2.93 -2.23
CA THR A 176 -18.01 -3.60 -1.39
C THR A 176 -18.07 -5.09 -1.68
N GLN A 177 -18.22 -5.47 -2.95
CA GLN A 177 -18.24 -6.86 -3.36
C GLN A 177 -16.98 -7.61 -2.93
N ALA A 178 -15.80 -7.08 -3.24
CA ALA A 178 -14.53 -7.71 -2.89
C ALA A 178 -14.36 -7.83 -1.37
N PHE A 179 -14.72 -6.79 -0.63
CA PHE A 179 -14.67 -6.77 0.84
C PHE A 179 -15.54 -7.87 1.43
N PHE A 180 -16.80 -7.99 1.00
CA PHE A 180 -17.69 -9.02 1.51
C PHE A 180 -17.26 -10.42 1.05
N CYS A 181 -16.77 -10.59 -0.18
CA CYS A 181 -16.25 -11.89 -0.65
C CYS A 181 -15.08 -12.41 0.20
N GLY A 182 -14.20 -11.54 0.68
CA GLY A 182 -13.00 -11.93 1.43
C GLY A 182 -13.17 -12.04 2.96
N ILE A 183 -14.34 -11.75 3.53
CA ILE A 183 -14.61 -11.95 4.97
C ILE A 183 -15.29 -13.30 5.25
N PRO A 184 -15.10 -13.90 6.44
CA PRO A 184 -15.80 -15.11 6.87
C PRO A 184 -17.32 -14.95 6.94
N ASP A 185 -18.08 -16.00 6.65
CA ASP A 185 -19.55 -15.97 6.64
C ASP A 185 -20.16 -15.58 7.98
N LYS A 186 -19.54 -15.99 9.09
CA LYS A 186 -19.94 -15.57 10.45
C LYS A 186 -20.01 -14.04 10.56
N LEU A 187 -19.02 -13.32 10.04
CA LEU A 187 -19.03 -11.85 10.04
C LEU A 187 -20.08 -11.27 9.09
N LYS A 188 -20.31 -11.88 7.93
CA LYS A 188 -21.36 -11.44 6.99
C LYS A 188 -22.74 -11.47 7.63
N VAL A 189 -23.02 -12.54 8.38
CA VAL A 189 -24.28 -12.71 9.12
C VAL A 189 -24.43 -11.61 10.16
N GLU A 190 -23.39 -11.36 10.97
CA GLU A 190 -23.39 -10.28 11.97
C GLU A 190 -23.64 -8.90 11.33
N PHE A 191 -22.95 -8.55 10.24
CA PHE A 191 -23.19 -7.28 9.54
C PHE A 191 -24.62 -7.18 8.97
N SER A 192 -25.16 -8.30 8.48
CA SER A 192 -26.53 -8.35 7.95
C SER A 192 -27.56 -8.16 9.07
N MET A 193 -27.34 -8.72 10.26
CA MET A 193 -28.21 -8.55 11.43
C MET A 193 -28.28 -7.10 11.92
N HIS A 194 -27.22 -6.33 11.69
CA HIS A 194 -27.16 -4.91 12.03
C HIS A 194 -27.63 -3.97 10.91
N ASN A 195 -28.20 -4.51 9.82
CA ASN A 195 -28.66 -3.76 8.63
C ASN A 195 -27.59 -2.83 8.03
N SER A 196 -26.30 -3.10 8.26
CA SER A 196 -25.21 -2.33 7.68
C SER A 196 -24.54 -3.11 6.55
N MET A 197 -25.12 -3.05 5.35
CA MET A 197 -24.36 -3.33 4.12
C MET A 197 -23.44 -2.15 3.73
N ASP A 198 -23.34 -1.14 4.60
CA ASP A 198 -22.36 -0.07 4.49
C ASP A 198 -20.94 -0.60 4.75
N THR A 199 -20.20 -0.85 3.67
CA THR A 199 -18.81 -1.30 3.70
C THR A 199 -17.92 -0.38 4.54
N LYS A 200 -18.10 0.94 4.45
CA LYS A 200 -17.27 1.91 5.19
C LYS A 200 -17.53 1.81 6.69
N GLY A 201 -18.80 1.79 7.09
CA GLY A 201 -19.21 1.56 8.47
C GLY A 201 -18.71 0.23 9.05
N ASN A 202 -18.73 -0.84 8.24
CA ASN A 202 -18.24 -2.16 8.64
C ASN A 202 -16.71 -2.20 8.82
N ILE A 203 -15.97 -1.61 7.88
CA ILE A 203 -14.51 -1.47 7.98
C ILE A 203 -14.13 -0.72 9.26
N GLU A 204 -14.77 0.42 9.54
CA GLU A 204 -14.49 1.21 10.73
C GLU A 204 -14.89 0.49 12.03
N SER A 205 -15.97 -0.29 11.99
CA SER A 205 -16.38 -1.11 13.13
C SER A 205 -15.36 -2.22 13.43
N LEU A 206 -14.82 -2.89 12.41
CA LEU A 206 -13.74 -3.86 12.59
C LEU A 206 -12.45 -3.21 13.08
N LYS A 207 -12.07 -2.03 12.55
CA LYS A 207 -10.89 -1.27 13.02
C LYS A 207 -11.03 -0.92 14.51
N ARG A 208 -12.21 -0.44 14.93
CA ARG A 208 -12.50 -0.13 16.35
C ARG A 208 -12.44 -1.38 17.23
N ALA A 209 -13.04 -2.48 16.81
CA ALA A 209 -13.00 -3.74 17.55
C ALA A 209 -11.55 -4.23 17.72
N GLY A 210 -10.75 -4.21 16.65
CA GLY A 210 -9.33 -4.55 16.71
C GLY A 210 -8.53 -3.68 17.69
N ALA A 211 -8.75 -2.37 17.68
CA ALA A 211 -8.11 -1.44 18.60
C ALA A 211 -8.51 -1.68 20.08
N GLN A 212 -9.79 -2.00 20.33
CA GLN A 212 -10.28 -2.32 21.68
C GLN A 212 -9.67 -3.61 22.22
N ILE A 213 -9.63 -4.67 21.41
CA ILE A 213 -9.02 -5.95 21.80
C ILE A 213 -7.54 -5.72 22.15
N LEU A 214 -6.83 -4.95 21.30
CA LEU A 214 -5.42 -4.63 21.54
C LEU A 214 -5.21 -3.85 22.83
N SER A 215 -6.01 -2.81 23.07
CA SER A 215 -5.95 -2.00 24.30
C SER A 215 -6.17 -2.87 25.55
N ASN A 216 -7.15 -3.77 25.52
CA ASN A 216 -7.45 -4.67 26.63
C ASN A 216 -6.30 -5.66 26.91
N LEU A 217 -5.62 -6.14 25.86
CA LEU A 217 -4.47 -7.02 26.01
C LEU A 217 -3.25 -6.30 26.58
N THR A 218 -2.95 -5.10 26.09
CA THR A 218 -1.85 -4.27 26.60
C THR A 218 -2.04 -3.94 28.08
N LYS A 219 -3.28 -3.63 28.50
CA LYS A 219 -3.61 -3.45 29.92
C LYS A 219 -3.30 -4.69 30.75
N ARG A 220 -3.69 -5.88 30.29
CA ARG A 220 -3.43 -7.15 31.00
C ARG A 220 -1.93 -7.45 31.13
N ILE A 221 -1.13 -7.12 30.12
CA ILE A 221 0.33 -7.32 30.15
C ILE A 221 1.00 -6.33 31.12
N SER A 222 0.55 -5.06 31.14
CA SER A 222 1.08 -4.02 32.03
C SER A 222 0.78 -4.29 33.52
N ILE A 223 -0.31 -5.00 33.83
CA ILE A 223 -0.75 -5.31 35.20
C ILE A 223 0.01 -6.51 35.81
N GLN A 224 0.98 -7.12 35.11
CA GLN A 224 1.91 -8.04 35.77
C GLN A 224 3.18 -7.30 36.25
N PRO A 225 3.23 -6.83 37.51
CA PRO A 225 4.48 -6.34 38.06
C PRO A 225 5.46 -7.51 38.15
N LYS A 226 6.52 -7.42 37.35
CA LYS A 226 7.78 -8.11 37.60
C LYS A 226 8.23 -7.74 39.01
N GLN A 227 8.06 -8.63 39.99
CA GLN A 227 8.88 -8.61 41.19
C GLN A 227 10.32 -8.94 40.76
N ILE A 228 11.03 -7.93 40.27
CA ILE A 228 12.47 -7.99 40.10
C ILE A 228 13.06 -7.12 41.20
N ASN A 229 13.47 -7.79 42.27
CA ASN A 229 14.44 -7.26 43.19
C ASN A 229 15.76 -7.11 42.42
N SER A 230 16.23 -5.89 42.19
CA SER A 230 17.63 -5.47 42.47
C SER A 230 17.97 -4.14 41.81
N THR A 231 18.41 -3.21 42.65
CA THR A 231 19.53 -2.27 42.46
C THR A 231 20.42 -2.51 41.24
N SER A 232 20.52 -1.51 40.35
CA SER A 232 21.78 -0.88 39.86
C SER A 232 21.67 -0.31 38.43
N SER A 233 22.25 0.90 38.25
CA SER A 233 22.77 1.50 37.01
C SER A 233 21.79 2.11 35.98
N ASN A 234 21.81 3.45 35.88
CA ASN A 234 20.98 4.28 35.01
C ASN A 234 21.44 4.41 33.54
N TYR A 235 22.49 3.70 33.10
CA TYR A 235 23.02 3.84 31.73
C TYR A 235 22.59 2.74 30.75
N ALA A 236 21.89 1.69 31.19
CA ALA A 236 21.35 0.63 30.31
C ALA A 236 19.90 0.90 29.83
N ILE A 237 19.25 1.93 30.36
CA ILE A 237 17.79 2.13 30.26
C ILE A 237 17.34 2.50 28.84
N THR A 238 18.18 3.15 28.04
CA THR A 238 17.79 3.61 26.69
C THR A 238 17.78 2.46 25.67
N THR A 239 18.77 1.56 25.73
CA THR A 239 18.86 0.39 24.84
C THR A 239 17.81 -0.65 25.19
N ASP A 240 17.52 -0.83 26.49
CA ASP A 240 16.47 -1.73 26.94
C ASP A 240 15.07 -1.19 26.64
N ARG A 241 14.84 0.13 26.68
CA ARG A 241 13.55 0.73 26.26
C ARG A 241 13.27 0.55 24.77
N ILE A 242 14.28 0.66 23.91
CA ILE A 242 14.12 0.43 22.46
C ILE A 242 13.81 -1.05 22.20
N LYS A 243 14.57 -1.97 22.82
CA LYS A 243 14.29 -3.41 22.74
C LYS A 243 12.92 -3.79 23.31
N ILE A 244 12.49 -3.18 24.41
CA ILE A 244 11.16 -3.40 24.99
C ILE A 244 10.06 -2.89 24.05
N ASN A 245 10.25 -1.76 23.36
CA ASN A 245 9.27 -1.26 22.39
C ASN A 245 9.20 -2.12 21.12
N GLU A 246 10.32 -2.63 20.63
CA GLU A 246 10.36 -3.57 19.51
C GLU A 246 9.74 -4.93 19.87
N ILE A 247 10.06 -5.46 21.05
CA ILE A 247 9.45 -6.69 21.59
C ILE A 247 7.94 -6.50 21.79
N ASN A 248 7.50 -5.34 22.29
CA ASN A 248 6.09 -5.04 22.44
C ASN A 248 5.39 -4.92 21.08
N THR A 249 6.02 -4.32 20.08
CA THR A 249 5.44 -4.21 18.73
C THR A 249 5.30 -5.58 18.07
N ALA A 250 6.34 -6.42 18.14
CA ALA A 250 6.31 -7.78 17.62
C ALA A 250 5.28 -8.66 18.34
N ASN A 251 5.17 -8.54 19.67
CA ASN A 251 4.15 -9.23 20.47
C ASN A 251 2.74 -8.76 20.14
N ILE A 252 2.55 -7.46 19.91
CA ILE A 252 1.28 -6.86 19.47
C ILE A 252 0.88 -7.41 18.10
N THR A 253 1.79 -7.46 17.13
CA THR A 253 1.49 -8.00 15.80
C THR A 253 1.23 -9.51 15.83
N LYS A 254 1.95 -10.25 16.69
CA LYS A 254 1.69 -11.69 16.92
C LYS A 254 0.33 -11.93 17.60
N LEU A 255 -0.06 -11.07 18.55
CA LEU A 255 -1.38 -11.08 19.17
C LEU A 255 -2.49 -10.73 18.18
N GLN A 256 -2.28 -9.71 17.32
CA GLN A 256 -3.20 -9.38 16.22
C GLN A 256 -3.40 -10.59 15.30
N HIS A 257 -2.31 -11.26 14.92
CA HIS A 257 -2.40 -12.47 14.11
C HIS A 257 -3.17 -13.61 14.81
N MET A 258 -2.93 -13.83 16.11
CA MET A 258 -3.67 -14.83 16.90
C MET A 258 -5.16 -14.49 17.05
N ILE A 259 -5.51 -13.21 17.20
CA ILE A 259 -6.91 -12.75 17.27
C ILE A 259 -7.58 -12.99 15.92
N THR A 260 -6.96 -12.57 14.82
CA THR A 260 -7.50 -12.82 13.47
C THR A 260 -7.66 -14.32 13.24
N LYS A 261 -6.75 -15.16 13.72
CA LYS A 261 -6.85 -16.61 13.54
C LYS A 261 -7.95 -17.26 14.41
N ASN A 262 -8.10 -16.85 15.68
CA ASN A 262 -9.04 -17.47 16.63
C ASN A 262 -10.46 -16.90 16.56
N VAL A 263 -10.63 -15.63 16.16
CA VAL A 263 -11.96 -15.03 15.97
C VAL A 263 -12.58 -15.49 14.65
N PHE A 264 -11.76 -15.88 13.66
CA PHE A 264 -12.21 -16.19 12.30
C PHE A 264 -12.04 -17.65 11.88
N SER A 265 -11.68 -18.56 12.79
CA SER A 265 -11.87 -20.02 12.68
C SER A 265 -13.25 -20.41 13.22
#